data_AF-A0A942ZEK9-F1
#
_entry.id   AF-A0A942ZEK9-F1
#
_cell.length_a   1.000
_cell.length_b   1.000
_cell.length_c   1.000
_cell.angle_alpha   90.00
_cell.angle_beta   90.00
_cell.angle_gamma   90.00
#
_symmetry.space_group_name_H-M   'P 1'
#
loop_
_entity.id
_entity.type
_entity.pdbx_description
1 polymer ?
#
loop_
_entity_poly.entity_id
_entity_poly.type
_entity_poly.pdbx_seq_one_letter_code
_entity_poly.pdbx_strand_id
1 'polypeptide(L)'
;MKELITETIEKYKDIGKDIKESIDKVLDVVGSISHIMKTADPKTKNKMLKLLISDCKLSGDKLNYTINKPFDKFISAPSPKLWTSITMNNLEEFGEAVNV
;
A
#
# COMPACT_ATOMS: atom_id res chain seq x y z
N MET A 1 5.23 -16.99 -1.95
CA MET A 1 5.53 -15.54 -1.93
C MET A 1 6.70 -15.21 -2.85
N LYS A 2 7.87 -15.83 -2.67
CA LYS A 2 9.02 -15.65 -3.58
C LYS A 2 8.70 -15.95 -5.06
N GLU A 3 7.99 -17.04 -5.36
CA GLU A 3 7.61 -17.38 -6.75
C GLU A 3 6.67 -16.33 -7.39
N LEU A 4 5.63 -15.89 -6.68
CA LEU A 4 4.72 -14.84 -7.17
C LEU A 4 5.44 -13.49 -7.38
N ILE A 5 6.43 -13.19 -6.54
CA ILE A 5 7.30 -12.02 -6.70
C ILE A 5 8.14 -12.19 -7.97
N THR A 6 8.74 -13.36 -8.19
CA THR A 6 9.53 -13.64 -9.39
C THR A 6 8.68 -13.54 -10.66
N GLU A 7 7.49 -14.15 -10.70
CA GLU A 7 6.58 -14.06 -11.85
C GLU A 7 6.12 -12.61 -12.12
N THR A 8 5.89 -11.82 -11.07
CA THR A 8 5.53 -10.41 -11.23
C THR A 8 6.72 -9.61 -11.75
N ILE A 9 7.91 -9.79 -11.20
CA ILE A 9 9.16 -9.17 -11.72
C ILE A 9 9.38 -9.55 -13.19
N GLU A 10 9.06 -10.79 -13.59
CA GLU A 10 9.16 -11.24 -14.98
C GLU A 10 8.12 -10.61 -15.91
N LYS A 11 6.91 -10.29 -15.44
CA LYS A 11 5.92 -9.52 -16.22
C LYS A 11 6.35 -8.07 -16.47
N TYR A 12 7.19 -7.51 -15.59
CA TYR A 12 7.72 -6.15 -15.70
C TYR A 12 9.19 -6.10 -16.13
N LYS A 13 9.75 -7.21 -16.63
CA LYS A 13 11.19 -7.40 -16.96
C LYS A 13 11.71 -6.43 -18.03
N ASP A 14 10.83 -5.98 -18.92
CA ASP A 14 11.13 -5.02 -19.99
C ASP A 14 11.00 -3.54 -19.55
N ILE A 15 10.56 -3.28 -18.32
CA ILE A 15 10.32 -1.93 -17.82
C ILE A 15 11.26 -1.63 -16.66
N GLY A 16 12.43 -1.04 -16.96
CA GLY A 16 13.31 -0.20 -16.13
C GLY A 16 13.65 -0.57 -14.66
N LYS A 17 14.88 -0.24 -14.23
CA LYS A 17 15.32 -0.36 -12.82
C LYS A 17 14.37 0.36 -11.83
N ASP A 18 13.80 1.49 -12.23
CA ASP A 18 12.98 2.35 -11.38
C ASP A 18 11.61 1.73 -11.01
N ILE A 19 11.06 0.89 -11.88
CA ILE A 19 9.81 0.18 -11.61
C ILE A 19 10.05 -0.95 -10.62
N LYS A 20 11.15 -1.70 -10.78
CA LYS A 20 11.51 -2.75 -9.82
C LYS A 20 11.67 -2.19 -8.39
N GLU A 21 12.35 -1.06 -8.23
CA GLU A 21 12.49 -0.40 -6.92
C GLU A 21 11.14 0.08 -6.36
N SER A 22 10.22 0.52 -7.24
CA SER A 22 8.87 0.93 -6.83
C SER A 22 8.03 -0.27 -6.37
N ILE A 23 8.15 -1.41 -7.05
CA ILE A 23 7.46 -2.67 -6.70
C ILE A 23 7.93 -3.18 -5.34
N ASP A 24 9.23 -3.21 -5.09
CA ASP A 24 9.80 -3.65 -3.82
C ASP A 24 9.29 -2.77 -2.66
N LYS A 25 9.26 -1.45 -2.85
CA LYS A 25 8.68 -0.50 -1.87
C LYS A 25 7.20 -0.75 -1.60
N VAL A 26 6.40 -1.01 -2.64
CA VAL A 26 4.97 -1.32 -2.49
C VAL A 26 4.77 -2.59 -1.67
N LEU A 27 5.51 -3.66 -1.97
CA LEU A 27 5.42 -4.94 -1.26
C LEU A 27 5.87 -4.81 0.20
N ASP A 28 6.95 -4.06 0.45
CA ASP A 28 7.44 -3.77 1.79
C ASP A 28 6.40 -2.99 2.61
N VAL A 29 5.76 -1.97 2.01
CA VAL A 29 4.70 -1.19 2.65
C VAL A 29 3.54 -2.12 2.99
N VAL A 30 2.95 -2.83 2.01
CA VAL A 30 1.77 -3.70 2.22
C VAL A 30 2.05 -4.82 3.23
N GLY A 31 3.23 -5.44 3.17
CA GLY A 31 3.64 -6.48 4.12
C GLY A 31 3.91 -5.97 5.53
N SER A 32 4.28 -4.70 5.68
CA SER A 32 4.75 -4.13 6.94
C SER A 32 3.78 -3.15 7.59
N ILE A 33 2.65 -2.77 6.96
CA ILE A 33 1.68 -1.77 7.48
C ILE A 33 1.35 -2.04 8.96
N SER A 34 0.96 -3.27 9.29
CA SER A 34 0.56 -3.65 10.65
C SER A 34 1.71 -3.52 11.65
N HIS A 35 2.92 -3.87 11.22
CA HIS A 35 4.12 -3.77 12.06
C HIS A 35 4.51 -2.31 12.29
N ILE A 36 4.62 -1.52 11.22
CA ILE A 36 4.96 -0.08 11.25
C ILE A 36 3.96 0.67 12.15
N MET A 37 2.66 0.43 11.99
CA MET A 37 1.63 1.09 12.82
C MET A 37 1.71 0.73 14.30
N LYS A 38 2.33 -0.39 14.66
CA LYS A 38 2.58 -0.76 16.07
C LYS A 38 3.87 -0.15 16.58
N THR A 39 4.97 -0.29 15.84
CA THR A 39 6.33 -0.07 16.35
C THR A 39 6.95 1.28 15.99
N ALA A 40 6.47 1.95 14.94
CA ALA A 40 7.13 3.15 14.44
C ALA A 40 6.91 4.38 15.34
N ASP A 41 7.80 5.36 15.21
CA ASP A 41 7.66 6.65 15.88
C ASP A 41 6.46 7.44 15.32
N PRO A 42 5.96 8.46 16.06
CA PRO A 42 4.79 9.24 15.64
C PRO A 42 4.91 9.90 14.26
N LYS A 43 6.12 10.32 13.84
CA LYS A 43 6.34 10.97 12.53
C LYS A 43 6.13 9.95 11.41
N THR A 44 6.70 8.76 11.56
CA THR A 44 6.53 7.65 10.60
C THR A 44 5.09 7.18 10.55
N LYS A 45 4.41 7.06 11.70
CA LYS A 45 2.96 6.76 11.76
C LYS A 45 2.12 7.81 11.03
N ASN A 46 2.43 9.10 11.20
CA ASN A 46 1.72 10.17 10.50
C ASN A 46 1.95 10.13 8.98
N LYS A 47 3.15 9.80 8.51
CA LYS A 47 3.38 9.58 7.07
C LYS A 47 2.52 8.44 6.55
N MET A 48 2.47 7.32 7.28
CA MET A 48 1.65 6.17 6.93
C MET A 48 0.16 6.51 6.90
N LEU A 49 -0.34 7.24 7.90
CA LEU A 49 -1.74 7.68 7.92
C LEU A 49 -2.06 8.60 6.74
N LYS A 50 -1.19 9.54 6.39
CA LYS A 50 -1.39 10.43 5.23
C LYS A 50 -1.42 9.67 3.90
N LEU A 51 -0.68 8.56 3.81
CA LEU A 51 -0.72 7.68 2.66
C LEU A 51 -2.07 6.96 2.57
N LEU A 52 -2.58 6.45 3.69
CA LEU A 52 -3.78 5.61 3.74
C LEU A 52 -5.10 6.38 3.72
N ILE A 53 -5.17 7.55 4.36
CA ILE A 53 -6.41 8.29 4.57
C ILE A 53 -6.23 9.80 4.32
N SER A 54 -7.33 10.45 3.95
CA SER A 54 -7.46 11.89 3.73
C SER A 54 -8.77 12.42 4.30
N ASP A 55 -9.02 13.73 4.13
CA ASP A 55 -10.25 14.43 4.54
C ASP A 55 -10.66 14.19 6.01
N CYS A 56 -9.67 14.07 6.89
CA CYS A 56 -9.88 13.80 8.31
C CYS A 56 -10.65 14.95 8.98
N LYS A 57 -11.89 14.67 9.41
CA LYS A 57 -12.78 15.62 10.09
C LYS A 57 -13.33 15.02 11.37
N LEU A 58 -13.25 15.76 12.46
CA LEU A 58 -13.91 15.39 13.71
C LEU A 58 -15.36 15.85 13.69
N SER A 59 -16.27 14.95 14.03
CA SER A 59 -17.70 15.21 14.21
C SER A 59 -18.10 14.66 15.58
N GLY A 60 -17.94 15.51 16.61
CA GLY A 60 -18.05 15.09 18.00
C GLY A 60 -16.91 14.14 18.37
N ASP A 61 -17.27 12.92 18.75
CA ASP A 61 -16.36 11.82 19.10
C ASP A 61 -15.98 10.92 17.91
N LYS A 62 -16.54 11.19 16.71
CA LYS A 62 -16.28 10.39 15.50
C LYS A 62 -15.28 11.08 14.58
N LEU A 63 -14.30 10.31 14.13
CA LEU A 63 -13.40 10.70 13.03
C LEU A 63 -13.98 10.22 11.70
N ASN A 64 -14.37 11.16 10.85
CA ASN A 64 -14.69 10.91 9.46
C ASN A 64 -13.43 11.05 8.60
N TYR A 65 -13.21 10.13 7.67
CA TYR A 65 -12.06 10.13 6.78
C TYR A 65 -12.40 9.45 5.45
N THR A 66 -11.64 9.78 4.42
CA THR A 66 -11.65 9.12 3.12
C THR A 66 -10.48 8.14 3.07
N ILE A 67 -10.68 6.92 2.58
CA ILE A 67 -9.58 6.00 2.30
C ILE A 67 -9.00 6.36 0.93
N ASN A 68 -7.69 6.59 0.88
CA ASN A 68 -7.01 6.95 -0.36
C ASN A 68 -6.95 5.75 -1.30
N LYS A 69 -7.05 6.00 -2.61
CA LYS A 69 -6.75 5.00 -3.62
C LYS A 69 -5.24 4.74 -3.68
N PRO A 70 -4.81 3.51 -3.99
CA PRO A 70 -5.61 2.31 -4.24
C PRO A 70 -5.90 1.47 -2.98
N PHE A 71 -5.70 2.02 -1.77
CA PHE A 71 -5.86 1.29 -0.50
C PHE A 71 -7.33 0.98 -0.18
N ASP A 72 -8.28 1.67 -0.81
CA ASP A 72 -9.71 1.36 -0.78
C ASP A 72 -10.03 -0.05 -1.31
N LYS A 73 -9.21 -0.56 -2.24
CA LYS A 73 -9.33 -1.95 -2.75
C LYS A 73 -9.08 -2.99 -1.65
N PHE A 74 -8.25 -2.68 -0.66
CA PHE A 74 -8.00 -3.58 0.47
C PHE A 74 -9.19 -3.67 1.41
N ILE A 75 -9.94 -2.59 1.57
CA ILE A 75 -11.14 -2.53 2.42
C ILE A 75 -12.31 -3.23 1.73
N SER A 76 -12.37 -3.14 0.40
CA SER A 76 -13.34 -3.86 -0.42
C SER A 76 -13.03 -5.36 -0.57
N ALA A 77 -11.85 -5.81 -0.14
CA ALA A 77 -11.43 -7.19 -0.27
C ALA A 77 -12.20 -8.10 0.72
N PRO A 78 -12.80 -9.21 0.27
CA PRO A 78 -13.52 -10.13 1.15
C PRO A 78 -12.60 -10.86 2.15
N SER A 79 -11.28 -10.82 1.95
CA SER A 79 -10.30 -11.37 2.88
C SER A 79 -8.94 -10.67 2.75
N PRO A 80 -8.21 -10.43 3.86
CA PRO A 80 -6.83 -9.93 3.82
C PRO A 80 -5.87 -10.82 3.03
N LYS A 81 -6.19 -12.12 2.87
CA LYS A 81 -5.38 -13.05 2.06
C LYS A 81 -5.28 -12.65 0.58
N LEU A 82 -6.22 -11.82 0.10
CA LEU A 82 -6.25 -11.34 -1.28
C LEU A 82 -5.42 -10.07 -1.49
N TRP A 83 -4.94 -9.42 -0.42
CA TRP A 83 -4.23 -8.15 -0.55
C TRP A 83 -3.00 -8.27 -1.45
N THR A 84 -2.23 -9.35 -1.35
CA THR A 84 -1.09 -9.59 -2.24
C THR A 84 -1.50 -9.65 -3.71
N SER A 85 -2.57 -10.38 -4.04
CA SER A 85 -3.07 -10.48 -5.42
C SER A 85 -3.65 -9.14 -5.91
N ILE A 86 -4.35 -8.40 -5.05
CA ILE A 86 -4.86 -7.07 -5.35
C ILE A 86 -3.70 -6.11 -5.65
N THR A 87 -2.66 -6.11 -4.83
CA THR A 87 -1.47 -5.30 -5.05
C THR A 87 -0.78 -5.64 -6.37
N MET A 88 -0.56 -6.94 -6.64
CA MET A 88 0.07 -7.39 -7.89
C MET A 88 -0.74 -7.01 -9.13
N ASN A 89 -2.06 -7.08 -9.06
CA ASN A 89 -2.93 -6.74 -10.19
C ASN A 89 -3.12 -5.22 -10.41
N ASN A 90 -2.74 -4.38 -9.45
CA ASN A 90 -2.90 -2.92 -9.50
C ASN A 90 -1.57 -2.21 -9.21
N LEU A 91 -0.46 -2.83 -9.58
CA LEU A 91 0.88 -2.48 -9.11
C LEU A 91 1.30 -1.05 -9.48
N GLU A 92 0.88 -0.57 -10.64
CA GLU A 92 1.08 0.81 -11.10
C GLU A 92 0.39 1.82 -10.17
N GLU A 93 -0.90 1.61 -9.86
CA GLU A 93 -1.66 2.48 -8.94
C GLU A 93 -1.01 2.53 -7.54
N PHE A 94 -0.49 1.39 -7.06
CA PHE A 94 0.19 1.34 -5.77
C PHE A 94 1.57 2.01 -5.84
N GLY A 95 2.30 1.84 -6.95
CA GLY A 95 3.60 2.46 -7.20
C GLY A 95 3.53 3.99 -7.23
N GLU A 96 2.52 4.55 -7.90
CA GLU A 96 2.25 5.99 -7.90
C GLU A 96 1.95 6.51 -6.50
N ALA A 97 1.11 5.79 -5.73
CA ALA A 97 0.71 6.21 -4.40
C ALA A 97 1.86 6.26 -3.39
N VAL A 98 2.84 5.35 -3.48
CA VAL A 98 3.99 5.30 -2.55
C VAL A 98 5.16 6.21 -2.93
N ASN A 99 5.13 6.82 -4.12
CA ASN A 99 6.16 7.74 -4.61
C ASN A 99 5.89 9.22 -4.26
N VAL A 100 4.88 9.49 -3.42
CA VAL A 100 4.48 10.83 -2.92
C VAL A 100 5.27 11.25 -1.69
#